data_AF-A0A707G2I6-F1
#
_entry.id   AF-A0A707G2I6-F1
#
_cell.length_a   1.000
_cell.length_b   1.000
_cell.length_c   1.000
_cell.angle_alpha   90.00
_cell.angle_beta   90.00
_cell.angle_gamma   90.00
#
_symmetry.space_group_name_H-M   'P 1'
#
loop_
_entity.id
_entity.type
_entity.pdbx_description
1 polymer ?
#
loop_
_entity_poly.entity_id
_entity_poly.type
_entity_poly.pdbx_seq_one_letter_code
_entity_poly.pdbx_strand_id
1 'polypeptide(L)' 'RAVKNGMDVFRVFDAMNDPRNMKAALQAVRSHGAHAQGTLSYTTSPAHTLQTWLDLTEQLLETGVDSIAIKDMSGIL' A
#
# COMPACT_ATOMS: atom_id res chain seq x y z
N ARG A 1 -3.67 -10.12 -15.53
CA ARG A 1 -2.65 -10.78 -16.39
C ARG A 1 -1.40 -11.17 -15.60
N ALA A 2 -0.81 -10.25 -14.84
CA ALA A 2 0.39 -10.52 -14.04
C ALA A 2 0.33 -11.83 -13.22
N VAL A 3 -0.77 -12.07 -12.47
CA VAL A 3 -0.96 -13.33 -11.72
C VAL A 3 -0.90 -14.57 -12.63
N LYS A 4 -1.59 -14.55 -13.78
CA LYS A 4 -1.56 -15.66 -14.76
C LYS A 4 -0.16 -15.92 -15.33
N ASN A 5 0.72 -14.92 -15.27
CA ASN A 5 2.08 -15.00 -15.75
C ASN A 5 3.11 -15.26 -14.62
N GLY A 6 2.65 -15.55 -13.40
CA GLY A 6 3.51 -15.96 -12.28
C GLY A 6 3.88 -14.87 -11.28
N MET A 7 3.14 -13.76 -11.19
CA MET A 7 3.32 -12.78 -10.12
C MET A 7 2.48 -13.15 -8.89
N ASP A 8 3.13 -13.38 -7.75
CA ASP A 8 2.48 -13.85 -6.51
C ASP A 8 2.23 -12.73 -5.49
N VAL A 9 3.11 -11.72 -5.44
CA VAL A 9 3.07 -10.63 -4.46
C VAL A 9 3.03 -9.28 -5.15
N PHE A 10 2.06 -8.45 -4.82
CA PHE A 10 1.88 -7.13 -5.41
C PHE A 10 2.02 -6.07 -4.33
N ARG A 11 3.14 -5.35 -4.39
CA ARG A 11 3.31 -4.09 -3.66
C ARG A 11 2.63 -2.98 -4.46
N VAL A 12 1.49 -2.52 -3.97
CA VAL A 12 0.73 -1.41 -4.55
C VAL A 12 1.00 -0.16 -3.72
N PHE A 13 1.35 0.94 -4.37
CA PHE A 13 1.64 2.22 -3.73
C PHE A 13 1.01 3.37 -4.52
N ASP A 14 0.80 4.49 -3.84
CA ASP A 14 0.44 5.78 -4.43
C ASP A 14 1.45 6.83 -3.94
N ALA A 15 1.82 7.77 -4.81
CA ALA A 15 2.85 8.76 -4.50
C ALA A 15 2.38 9.82 -3.49
N MET A 16 1.08 10.08 -3.43
CA MET A 16 0.44 11.02 -2.50
C MET A 16 -0.10 10.31 -1.25
N ASN A 17 0.13 9.01 -1.11
CA ASN A 17 -0.46 8.17 -0.06
C ASN A 17 -1.99 8.22 -0.04
N ASP A 18 -2.66 8.34 -1.19
CA ASP A 18 -4.12 8.31 -1.29
C ASP A 18 -4.64 6.86 -1.45
N PRO A 19 -5.31 6.26 -0.44
CA PRO A 19 -5.81 4.88 -0.52
C PRO A 19 -6.83 4.66 -1.62
N ARG A 20 -7.54 5.72 -2.06
CA ARG A 20 -8.55 5.63 -3.11
C ARG A 20 -7.92 5.20 -4.44
N ASN A 21 -6.69 5.64 -4.69
CA ASN A 21 -5.94 5.29 -5.90
C ASN A 21 -5.42 3.83 -5.86
N MET A 22 -5.17 3.29 -4.66
CA MET A 22 -4.69 1.92 -4.48
C MET A 22 -5.82 0.88 -4.47
N LYS A 23 -7.03 1.26 -4.05
CA LYS A 23 -8.15 0.35 -3.77
C LYS A 23 -8.46 -0.63 -4.90
N ALA A 24 -8.60 -0.14 -6.14
CA ALA A 24 -8.98 -0.98 -7.27
C ALA A 24 -7.91 -2.05 -7.56
N ALA A 25 -6.63 -1.69 -7.50
CA ALA A 25 -5.52 -2.61 -7.71
C ALA A 25 -5.44 -3.66 -6.58
N LEU A 26 -5.55 -3.23 -5.33
CA LEU A 26 -5.54 -4.14 -4.16
C LEU A 26 -6.69 -5.15 -4.23
N GLN A 27 -7.90 -4.70 -4.54
CA GLN A 27 -9.06 -5.58 -4.71
C GLN A 27 -8.87 -6.57 -5.86
N ALA A 28 -8.30 -6.13 -6.98
CA ALA A 28 -8.02 -7.01 -8.11
C ALA A 28 -6.95 -8.05 -7.79
N VAL A 29 -5.90 -7.70 -7.03
CA VAL A 29 -4.88 -8.66 -6.60
C VAL A 29 -5.52 -9.77 -5.75
N ARG A 30 -6.31 -9.38 -4.75
CA ARG A 30 -7.02 -10.32 -3.88
C ARG A 30 -8.03 -11.19 -4.63
N SER A 31 -8.79 -10.62 -5.56
CA SER A 31 -9.77 -11.37 -6.35
C SER A 31 -9.13 -12.43 -7.24
N HIS A 32 -7.82 -12.32 -7.49
CA HIS A 32 -7.04 -13.31 -8.24
C HIS A 32 -6.22 -14.24 -7.33
N GLY A 33 -6.40 -14.17 -6.00
CA GLY A 33 -5.73 -15.06 -5.04
C GLY A 33 -4.25 -14.78 -4.81
N ALA A 34 -3.77 -13.60 -5.21
CA ALA A 34 -2.39 -13.16 -4.96
C ALA A 34 -2.30 -12.30 -3.70
N HIS A 35 -1.08 -12.10 -3.19
CA HIS A 35 -0.81 -11.33 -1.97
C HIS A 35 -0.83 -9.83 -2.25
N ALA A 36 -1.80 -9.13 -1.65
CA ALA A 36 -1.97 -7.69 -1.74
C ALA A 36 -1.20 -6.99 -0.61
N GLN A 37 -0.09 -6.33 -0.95
CA GLN A 37 0.69 -5.51 -0.04
C GLN A 37 0.43 -4.02 -0.29
N GLY A 38 -0.28 -3.38 0.65
CA GLY A 38 -0.44 -1.92 0.67
C GLY A 38 0.85 -1.23 1.09
N THR A 39 1.06 0.01 0.68
CA THR A 39 2.35 0.70 0.90
C THR A 39 2.17 2.10 1.46
N LEU A 40 2.98 2.42 2.47
CA LEU A 40 3.20 3.77 2.97
C LEU A 40 4.45 4.33 2.28
N SER A 41 4.28 5.30 1.39
CA SER A 41 5.40 6.03 0.78
C SER A 41 5.92 7.04 1.81
N TYR A 42 6.98 6.67 2.54
CA TYR A 42 7.50 7.43 3.67
C TYR A 42 8.01 8.81 3.25
N THR A 43 7.78 9.79 4.12
CA THR A 43 8.32 11.15 4.01
C THR A 43 8.30 11.84 5.37
N THR A 44 8.97 12.99 5.47
CA THR A 44 8.96 13.86 6.65
C THR A 44 8.36 15.21 6.30
N SER A 45 7.30 15.63 6.99
CA SER A 45 6.79 17.00 6.91
C SER A 45 5.95 17.32 8.16
N PRO A 46 5.58 18.60 8.41
CA PRO A 46 4.69 18.95 9.52
C PRO A 46 3.33 18.24 9.50
N ALA A 47 2.89 17.75 8.34
CA ALA A 47 1.65 17.00 8.19
C ALA A 47 1.80 15.49 8.44
N HIS A 48 3.02 14.95 8.50
CA HIS A 48 3.28 13.51 8.67
C HIS A 48 3.73 13.23 10.10
N THR A 49 2.77 12.83 10.94
CA THR A 49 2.95 12.42 12.33
C THR A 49 2.75 10.90 12.47
N LEU A 50 3.12 10.34 13.64
CA LEU A 50 2.81 8.94 13.94
C LEU A 50 1.31 8.64 13.76
N GLN A 51 0.42 9.53 14.25
CA GLN A 51 -1.02 9.33 14.13
C GLN A 51 -1.46 9.26 12.66
N THR A 52 -1.00 10.19 11.81
CA THR A 52 -1.38 10.17 10.39
C THR A 52 -0.89 8.90 9.67
N TRP A 53 0.25 8.34 10.07
CA TRP A 53 0.72 7.06 9.53
C TRP A 53 -0.12 5.87 10.03
N LEU A 54 -0.57 5.90 11.28
CA LEU A 54 -1.49 4.90 11.82
C LEU A 54 -2.86 4.97 11.12
N ASP A 55 -3.42 6.16 10.95
CA ASP A 55 -4.71 6.36 10.26
C ASP A 55 -4.67 5.86 8.82
N LEU A 56 -3.56 6.12 8.11
CA LEU A 56 -3.35 5.61 6.75
C LEU A 56 -3.20 4.08 6.73
N THR A 57 -2.54 3.52 7.73
CA THR A 57 -2.41 2.06 7.89
C THR A 57 -3.77 1.42 8.10
N GLU A 58 -4.61 1.97 8.98
CA GLU A 58 -5.98 1.50 9.22
C GLU A 58 -6.82 1.55 7.94
N GLN A 59 -6.78 2.64 7.18
CA GLN A 59 -7.48 2.75 5.89
C GLN A 59 -7.05 1.67 4.88
N LEU A 60 -5.76 1.31 4.85
CA LEU A 60 -5.28 0.22 4.00
C LEU A 60 -5.75 -1.15 4.52
N LEU A 61 -5.75 -1.38 5.83
CA LEU A 61 -6.28 -2.61 6.44
C LEU A 61 -7.77 -2.79 6.13
N GLU A 62 -8.58 -1.72 6.09
CA GLU A 62 -9.99 -1.77 5.70
C GLU A 62 -10.21 -2.23 4.24
N THR A 63 -9.24 -2.03 3.36
CA THR A 63 -9.28 -2.62 2.00
C THR A 63 -8.96 -4.13 1.98
N GLY A 64 -8.51 -4.65 3.12
CA GLY A 64 -8.19 -6.05 3.37
C GLY A 64 -6.87 -6.49 2.78
N VAL A 65 -5.86 -5.61 2.78
CA VAL A 65 -4.48 -6.00 2.41
C VAL A 65 -3.94 -7.12 3.31
N ASP A 66 -3.09 -7.97 2.75
CA ASP A 66 -2.45 -9.08 3.47
C ASP A 66 -1.22 -8.61 4.28
N SER A 67 -0.62 -7.49 3.89
CA SER A 67 0.50 -6.87 4.62
C SER A 67 0.67 -5.40 4.26
N ILE A 68 1.47 -4.68 5.06
CA ILE A 68 1.85 -3.29 4.82
C ILE A 68 3.36 -3.19 4.57
N ALA A 69 3.76 -2.39 3.60
CA ALA A 69 5.15 -2.02 3.35
C ALA A 69 5.40 -0.56 3.72
N ILE A 70 6.49 -0.29 4.46
CA ILE A 70 7.05 1.05 4.58
C ILE A 70 8.08 1.21 3.47
N LYS A 71 7.86 2.17 2.58
CA LYS A 71 8.71 2.44 1.43
C LYS A 71 9.39 3.78 1.59
N ASP A 72 10.68 3.75 1.86
CA ASP A 72 11.54 4.93 1.76
C ASP A 72 12.24 4.93 0.39
N MET A 73 11.83 5.85 -0.50
CA MET A 73 12.46 6.01 -1.81
C MET A 73 13.70 6.91 -1.77
N SER A 74 13.79 7.77 -0.76
CA SER A 74 14.77 8.85 -0.66
C SER A 74 15.92 8.54 0.30
N GLY A 75 15.82 7.48 1.12
CA GLY A 75 16.84 7.13 2.11
C GLY A 75 16.85 8.08 3.31
N ILE A 76 15.67 8.57 3.73
CA ILE A 76 15.51 9.58 4.79
C ILE A 76 14.85 9.02 6.06
N LEU A 77 14.51 7.73 6.08
CA LEU A 77 13.97 7.06 7.27
C LEU A 77 15.06 6.80 8.32
#